data_AF-A0A945X6W6-F1
#
_entry.id   AF-A0A945X6W6-F1
#
_cell.length_a   1.000
_cell.length_b   1.000
_cell.length_c   1.000
_cell.angle_alpha   90.00
_cell.angle_beta   90.00
_cell.angle_gamma   90.00
#
_symmetry.space_group_name_H-M   'P 1'
#
loop_
_entity.id
_entity.type
_entity.pdbx_description
1 polymer ?
#
loop_
_entity_poly.entity_id
_entity_poly.type
_entity_poly.pdbx_seq_one_letter_code
_entity_poly.pdbx_strand_id
1 'polypeptide(L)'
;MATKVQKEARAKEIAVYLALFTSQCFDDELRGLADKLMAKLSRMRKLDITRGRPEIWAGTIVYLIGRLNFLFDRSSPSHVTPDQIAEHFGAAKTTLQNKATMVEKATGIHQGDREFTRSEIADMFSVIELPNGFLTTLEMLREELAEDDQTAEIDADGNVLIRDMTEAELAAHHGRLKADQKQKQVEREFAVTWEERNRGRGQKQQEARRQRAAEKRARESKNQPDLFDGLL
;
A
#
# COMPACT_ATOMS: atom_id res chain seq x y z
N MET A 1 -27.71 10.67 17.10
CA MET A 1 -26.33 10.95 16.66
C MET A 1 -25.46 11.08 17.90
N ALA A 2 -24.22 10.59 17.87
CA ALA A 2 -23.29 10.77 19.00
C ALA A 2 -23.02 12.25 19.27
N THR A 3 -22.85 12.62 20.54
CA THR A 3 -22.51 13.99 20.93
C THR A 3 -21.07 14.33 20.51
N LYS A 4 -20.76 15.64 20.43
CA LYS A 4 -19.39 16.11 20.12
C LYS A 4 -18.36 15.52 21.11
N VAL A 5 -18.69 15.53 22.39
CA VAL A 5 -17.84 14.96 23.47
C VAL A 5 -17.60 13.46 23.27
N GLN A 6 -18.63 12.70 22.91
CA GLN A 6 -18.49 11.25 22.64
C GLN A 6 -17.60 10.98 21.43
N LYS A 7 -17.74 11.77 20.36
CA LYS A 7 -16.87 11.66 19.18
C LYS A 7 -15.42 12.01 19.49
N GLU A 8 -15.18 13.05 20.28
CA GLU A 8 -13.83 13.46 20.69
C GLU A 8 -13.16 12.40 21.58
N ALA A 9 -13.87 11.86 22.57
CA ALA A 9 -13.37 10.78 23.41
C ALA A 9 -13.01 9.54 22.56
N ARG A 10 -13.92 9.15 21.67
CA ARG A 10 -13.67 8.03 20.76
C ARG A 10 -12.50 8.30 19.80
N ALA A 11 -12.35 9.51 19.31
CA ALA A 11 -11.24 9.86 18.44
C ALA A 11 -9.89 9.69 19.14
N LYS A 12 -9.80 10.07 20.43
CA LYS A 12 -8.62 9.84 21.26
C LYS A 12 -8.33 8.35 21.47
N GLU A 13 -9.36 7.54 21.75
CA GLU A 13 -9.21 6.08 21.86
C GLU A 13 -8.63 5.48 20.59
N ILE A 14 -9.17 5.85 19.42
CA ILE A 14 -8.69 5.35 18.12
C ILE A 14 -7.24 5.79 17.87
N ALA A 15 -6.89 7.03 18.20
CA ALA A 15 -5.54 7.56 18.04
C ALA A 15 -4.50 6.78 18.85
N VAL A 16 -4.84 6.29 20.04
CA VAL A 16 -3.93 5.44 20.84
C VAL A 16 -3.61 4.14 20.09
N TYR A 17 -4.62 3.43 19.58
CA TYR A 17 -4.39 2.22 18.79
C TYR A 17 -3.63 2.49 17.48
N LEU A 18 -3.90 3.64 16.85
CA LEU A 18 -3.21 4.06 15.63
C LEU A 18 -1.72 4.30 15.89
N ALA A 19 -1.38 5.01 16.97
CA ALA A 19 0.00 5.31 17.35
C ALA A 19 0.80 4.05 17.72
N LEU A 20 0.16 3.08 18.39
CA LEU A 20 0.80 1.82 18.77
C LEU A 20 1.31 1.03 17.57
N PHE A 21 0.57 1.02 16.45
CA PHE A 21 0.98 0.35 15.23
C PHE A 21 1.96 1.20 14.41
N THR A 22 1.61 2.45 14.15
CA THR A 22 2.34 3.31 13.22
C THR A 22 3.72 3.72 13.73
N SER A 23 3.96 3.73 15.03
CA SER A 23 5.31 3.91 15.61
C SER A 23 6.29 2.79 15.24
N GLN A 24 5.80 1.60 14.88
CA GLN A 24 6.63 0.44 14.56
C GLN A 24 6.89 0.28 13.05
N CYS A 25 5.95 0.74 12.22
CA CYS A 25 5.95 0.42 10.79
C CYS A 25 5.96 1.63 9.86
N PHE A 26 5.54 2.81 10.32
CA PHE A 26 5.45 4.01 9.48
C PHE A 26 6.63 4.94 9.80
N ASP A 27 7.01 5.77 8.83
CA ASP A 27 7.85 6.94 9.08
C ASP A 27 7.00 8.16 9.49
N ASP A 28 7.66 9.29 9.73
CA ASP A 28 6.99 10.52 10.19
C ASP A 28 5.94 11.03 9.19
N GLU A 29 6.23 10.92 7.89
CA GLU A 29 5.30 11.36 6.85
C GLU A 29 4.02 10.51 6.86
N LEU A 30 4.16 9.17 6.84
CA LEU A 30 3.00 8.27 6.87
C LEU A 30 2.20 8.39 8.17
N ARG A 31 2.87 8.61 9.30
CA ARG A 31 2.20 8.92 10.58
C ARG A 31 1.35 10.18 10.47
N GLY A 32 1.91 11.24 9.90
CA GLY A 32 1.19 12.49 9.65
C GLY A 32 -0.05 12.31 8.77
N LEU A 33 0.05 11.50 7.70
CA LEU A 33 -1.09 11.20 6.83
C LEU A 33 -2.19 10.41 7.57
N ALA A 34 -1.80 9.44 8.40
CA ALA A 34 -2.74 8.66 9.22
C ALA A 34 -3.46 9.53 10.26
N ASP A 35 -2.75 10.42 10.95
CA ASP A 35 -3.33 11.36 11.90
C ASP A 35 -4.27 12.36 11.23
N LYS A 36 -3.90 12.85 10.04
CA LYS A 36 -4.74 13.72 9.23
C LYS A 36 -6.03 13.03 8.83
N LEU A 37 -5.95 11.76 8.40
CA LEU A 37 -7.14 10.97 8.08
C LEU A 37 -8.02 10.78 9.32
N MET A 38 -7.43 10.42 10.47
CA MET A 38 -8.17 10.32 11.72
C MET A 38 -8.91 11.63 12.09
N ALA A 39 -8.23 12.77 11.96
CA ALA A 39 -8.80 14.08 12.19
C ALA A 39 -9.91 14.44 11.18
N LYS A 40 -9.80 14.02 9.92
CA LYS A 40 -10.88 14.16 8.93
C LYS A 40 -12.11 13.35 9.34
N LEU A 41 -11.92 12.07 9.69
CA LEU A 41 -13.01 11.16 10.07
C LEU A 41 -13.75 11.62 11.34
N SER A 42 -13.05 12.16 12.33
CA SER A 42 -13.68 12.63 13.57
C SER A 42 -14.66 13.79 13.36
N ARG A 43 -14.39 14.65 12.37
CA ARG A 43 -15.21 15.81 12.00
C ARG A 43 -16.33 15.49 11.03
N MET A 44 -16.30 14.35 10.36
CA MET A 44 -17.31 13.98 9.37
C MET A 44 -18.65 13.63 10.01
N ARG A 45 -19.72 14.23 9.50
CA ARG A 45 -21.11 13.95 9.94
C ARG A 45 -21.64 12.62 9.41
N LYS A 46 -21.29 12.26 8.15
CA LYS A 46 -21.78 11.04 7.47
C LYS A 46 -21.22 9.76 8.07
N LEU A 47 -20.09 9.84 8.77
CA LEU A 47 -19.46 8.71 9.44
C LEU A 47 -19.63 8.83 10.96
N ASP A 48 -19.98 7.72 11.59
CA ASP A 48 -20.13 7.64 13.03
C ASP A 48 -19.03 6.76 13.63
N ILE A 49 -17.90 7.38 13.97
CA ILE A 49 -16.73 6.69 14.53
C ILE A 49 -16.98 6.06 15.92
N THR A 50 -18.07 6.44 16.59
CA THR A 50 -18.47 5.85 17.87
C THR A 50 -19.12 4.49 17.71
N ARG A 51 -19.49 4.10 16.49
CA ARG A 51 -20.03 2.77 16.19
C ARG A 51 -18.92 1.80 15.83
N GLY A 52 -18.96 0.62 16.45
CA GLY A 52 -17.97 -0.42 16.28
C GLY A 52 -16.76 -0.26 17.20
N ARG A 53 -15.84 -1.22 17.07
CA ARG A 53 -14.61 -1.33 17.85
C ARG A 53 -13.60 -0.24 17.45
N PRO A 54 -12.98 0.49 18.40
CA PRO A 54 -11.97 1.51 18.10
C PRO A 54 -10.74 0.91 17.39
N GLU A 55 -10.37 -0.33 17.68
CA GLU A 55 -9.26 -1.03 17.02
C GLU A 55 -9.52 -1.24 15.54
N ILE A 56 -10.76 -1.56 15.17
CA ILE A 56 -11.16 -1.73 13.77
C ILE A 56 -11.07 -0.38 13.03
N TRP A 57 -11.43 0.73 13.67
CA TRP A 57 -11.26 2.07 13.08
C TRP A 57 -9.78 2.41 12.88
N ALA A 58 -8.92 2.16 13.86
CA ALA A 58 -7.49 2.36 13.74
C ALA A 58 -6.89 1.50 12.61
N GLY A 59 -7.19 0.20 12.59
CA GLY A 59 -6.76 -0.70 11.52
C GLY A 59 -7.31 -0.32 10.14
N THR A 60 -8.51 0.27 10.07
CA THR A 60 -9.06 0.79 8.81
C THR A 60 -8.24 1.98 8.28
N ILE A 61 -7.82 2.88 9.16
CA ILE A 61 -7.01 4.06 8.80
C ILE A 61 -5.64 3.59 8.29
N VAL A 62 -4.97 2.71 9.03
CA VAL A 62 -3.70 2.10 8.62
C VAL A 62 -3.84 1.40 7.28
N TYR A 63 -4.89 0.58 7.10
CA TYR A 63 -5.12 -0.12 5.85
C TYR A 63 -5.29 0.85 4.68
N LEU A 64 -6.08 1.91 4.86
CA LEU A 64 -6.34 2.88 3.80
C LEU A 64 -5.06 3.64 3.42
N ILE A 65 -4.32 4.17 4.40
CA ILE A 65 -3.03 4.82 4.14
C ILE A 65 -2.06 3.85 3.47
N GLY A 66 -2.00 2.61 3.94
CA GLY A 66 -1.17 1.55 3.36
C GLY A 66 -1.50 1.27 1.90
N ARG A 67 -2.80 1.25 1.56
CA ARG A 67 -3.28 1.06 0.19
C ARG A 67 -2.91 2.25 -0.71
N LEU A 68 -3.21 3.47 -0.28
CA LEU A 68 -2.97 4.69 -1.07
C LEU A 68 -1.49 4.90 -1.36
N ASN A 69 -0.61 4.48 -0.44
CA ASN A 69 0.83 4.69 -0.51
C ASN A 69 1.62 3.44 -0.90
N PHE A 70 0.96 2.44 -1.50
CA PHE A 70 1.58 1.20 -1.98
C PHE A 70 2.40 0.41 -0.94
N LEU A 71 2.06 0.50 0.35
CA LEU A 71 2.81 -0.20 1.41
C LEU A 71 2.64 -1.72 1.37
N PHE A 72 1.63 -2.21 0.65
CA PHE A 72 1.43 -3.64 0.42
C PHE A 72 2.38 -4.22 -0.63
N ASP A 73 3.07 -3.36 -1.39
CA ASP A 73 4.13 -3.77 -2.29
C ASP A 73 5.42 -4.03 -1.49
N ARG A 74 6.14 -5.10 -1.84
CA ARG A 74 7.40 -5.48 -1.20
C ARG A 74 8.54 -4.53 -1.51
N SER A 75 8.42 -3.74 -2.58
CA SER A 75 9.37 -2.68 -2.92
C SER A 75 9.23 -1.45 -2.02
N SER A 76 8.13 -1.33 -1.26
CA SER A 76 7.94 -0.18 -0.37
C SER A 76 8.94 -0.23 0.80
N PRO A 77 9.66 0.88 1.10
CA PRO A 77 10.53 0.96 2.27
C PRO A 77 9.80 0.72 3.60
N SER A 78 8.50 1.02 3.64
CA SER A 78 7.61 0.79 4.79
C SER A 78 6.67 -0.38 4.53
N HIS A 79 7.16 -1.43 3.87
CA HIS A 79 6.35 -2.59 3.52
C HIS A 79 5.62 -3.19 4.73
N VAL A 80 4.31 -3.31 4.59
CA VAL A 80 3.45 -3.97 5.57
C VAL A 80 2.40 -4.77 4.82
N THR A 81 2.09 -5.97 5.29
CA THR A 81 1.05 -6.79 4.65
C THR A 81 -0.32 -6.51 5.26
N PRO A 82 -1.41 -6.66 4.48
CA PRO A 82 -2.76 -6.61 5.02
C PRO A 82 -3.02 -7.58 6.19
N ASP A 83 -2.32 -8.72 6.19
CA ASP A 83 -2.45 -9.75 7.21
C ASP A 83 -1.80 -9.32 8.54
N GLN A 84 -0.62 -8.66 8.49
CA GLN A 84 0.01 -8.06 9.67
C GLN A 84 -0.87 -6.98 10.31
N ILE A 85 -1.54 -6.15 9.49
CA ILE A 85 -2.48 -5.15 9.99
C ILE A 85 -3.68 -5.86 10.65
N ALA A 86 -4.27 -6.84 9.97
CA ALA A 86 -5.43 -7.58 10.47
C ALA A 86 -5.15 -8.26 11.81
N GLU A 87 -4.00 -8.93 11.92
CA GLU A 87 -3.56 -9.61 13.14
C GLU A 87 -3.35 -8.63 14.29
N HIS A 88 -2.64 -7.52 14.06
CA HIS A 88 -2.36 -6.54 15.11
C HIS A 88 -3.64 -5.93 15.71
N PHE A 89 -4.62 -5.60 14.88
CA PHE A 89 -5.87 -4.99 15.34
C PHE A 89 -6.94 -6.03 15.76
N GLY A 90 -6.62 -7.33 15.68
CA GLY A 90 -7.55 -8.41 16.03
C GLY A 90 -8.85 -8.34 15.22
N ALA A 91 -8.72 -8.17 13.89
CA ALA A 91 -9.82 -8.01 12.96
C ALA A 91 -9.59 -8.85 11.70
N ALA A 92 -10.66 -9.24 11.00
CA ALA A 92 -10.50 -9.91 9.71
C ALA A 92 -10.02 -8.91 8.63
N LYS A 93 -9.10 -9.35 7.76
CA LYS A 93 -8.61 -8.56 6.62
C LYS A 93 -9.74 -8.00 5.76
N THR A 94 -10.77 -8.81 5.49
CA THR A 94 -11.95 -8.40 4.72
C THR A 94 -12.75 -7.31 5.42
N THR A 95 -12.83 -7.33 6.76
CA THR A 95 -13.48 -6.27 7.55
C THR A 95 -12.74 -4.94 7.37
N LEU A 96 -11.41 -4.94 7.52
CA LEU A 96 -10.61 -3.72 7.34
C LEU A 96 -10.70 -3.20 5.91
N GLN A 97 -10.57 -4.08 4.92
CA GLN A 97 -10.65 -3.73 3.51
C GLN A 97 -12.00 -3.10 3.13
N ASN A 98 -13.11 -3.76 3.49
CA ASN A 98 -14.46 -3.27 3.19
C ASN A 98 -14.74 -1.94 3.88
N LYS A 99 -14.26 -1.78 5.13
CA LYS A 99 -14.45 -0.56 5.89
C LYS A 99 -13.59 0.58 5.35
N ALA A 100 -12.38 0.30 4.85
CA ALA A 100 -11.56 1.27 4.14
C ALA A 100 -12.26 1.74 2.85
N THR A 101 -12.86 0.83 2.08
CA THR A 101 -13.66 1.18 0.90
C THR A 101 -14.90 2.02 1.24
N MET A 102 -15.56 1.75 2.36
CA MET A 102 -16.63 2.62 2.86
C MET A 102 -16.10 4.03 3.20
N VAL A 103 -14.91 4.13 3.81
CA VAL A 103 -14.28 5.41 4.15
C VAL A 103 -13.89 6.18 2.90
N GLU A 104 -13.24 5.55 1.91
CA GLU A 104 -12.91 6.15 0.60
C GLU A 104 -14.16 6.76 -0.03
N LYS A 105 -15.23 5.98 -0.17
CA LYS A 105 -16.51 6.46 -0.76
C LYS A 105 -17.14 7.61 0.02
N ALA A 106 -17.06 7.58 1.35
CA ALA A 106 -17.66 8.61 2.19
C ALA A 106 -16.86 9.93 2.20
N THR A 107 -15.54 9.84 2.02
CA THR A 107 -14.60 10.97 2.07
C THR A 107 -14.32 11.57 0.70
N GLY A 108 -14.48 10.79 -0.38
CA GLY A 108 -14.05 11.14 -1.73
C GLY A 108 -12.55 10.91 -1.98
N ILE A 109 -11.85 10.28 -1.02
CA ILE A 109 -10.42 9.97 -1.16
C ILE A 109 -10.26 8.91 -2.27
N HIS A 110 -9.28 9.14 -3.13
CA HIS A 110 -8.95 8.29 -4.27
C HIS A 110 -7.43 8.11 -4.37
N GLN A 111 -7.00 7.20 -5.24
CA GLN A 111 -5.59 6.97 -5.52
C GLN A 111 -4.94 8.25 -6.06
N GLY A 112 -3.79 8.66 -5.51
CA GLY A 112 -3.13 9.91 -5.89
C GLY A 112 -3.67 11.17 -5.22
N ASP A 113 -4.62 11.05 -4.28
CA ASP A 113 -5.10 12.20 -3.51
C ASP A 113 -3.96 12.79 -2.68
N ARG A 114 -3.52 13.99 -3.08
CA ARG A 114 -2.41 14.73 -2.47
C ARG A 114 -2.63 15.05 -0.99
N GLU A 115 -3.85 14.96 -0.49
CA GLU A 115 -4.15 15.16 0.93
C GLU A 115 -3.68 13.96 1.79
N PHE A 116 -3.71 12.74 1.24
CA PHE A 116 -3.52 11.47 1.97
C PHE A 116 -2.47 10.52 1.36
N THR A 117 -1.76 11.00 0.34
CA THR A 117 -0.74 10.26 -0.38
C THR A 117 0.57 11.05 -0.30
N ARG A 118 1.70 10.34 -0.22
CA ARG A 118 3.04 10.92 -0.37
C ARG A 118 3.13 11.72 -1.67
N SER A 119 3.95 12.77 -1.65
CA SER A 119 4.06 13.68 -2.78
C SER A 119 4.52 12.97 -4.04
N GLU A 120 5.53 12.10 -3.92
CA GLU A 120 6.07 11.34 -5.06
C GLU A 120 4.97 10.51 -5.73
N ILE A 121 4.18 9.80 -4.93
CA ILE A 121 3.09 8.96 -5.43
C ILE A 121 1.95 9.82 -5.99
N ALA A 122 1.59 10.94 -5.34
CA ALA A 122 0.56 11.84 -5.84
C ALA A 122 0.95 12.44 -7.20
N ASP A 123 2.22 12.76 -7.40
CA ASP A 123 2.75 13.31 -8.64
C ASP A 123 2.69 12.29 -9.79
N MET A 124 2.81 10.98 -9.52
CA MET A 124 2.59 9.91 -10.51
C MET A 124 1.17 9.95 -11.11
N PHE A 125 0.17 10.36 -10.31
CA PHE A 125 -1.23 10.41 -10.73
C PHE A 125 -1.68 11.81 -11.18
N SER A 126 -0.82 12.82 -11.04
CA SER A 126 -1.14 14.20 -11.37
C SER A 126 -0.91 14.46 -12.85
N VAL A 127 -1.97 14.36 -13.66
CA VAL A 127 -1.91 14.65 -15.09
C VAL A 127 -1.94 16.16 -15.32
N ILE A 128 -1.01 16.64 -16.14
CA ILE A 128 -0.88 18.03 -16.54
C ILE A 128 -0.85 18.14 -18.06
N GLU A 129 -1.35 19.27 -18.58
CA GLU A 129 -1.28 19.62 -19.99
C GLU A 129 -0.10 20.58 -20.23
N LEU A 130 0.77 20.21 -21.15
CA LEU A 130 1.91 21.03 -21.56
C LEU A 130 1.45 22.15 -22.52
N PRO A 131 2.22 23.23 -22.70
CA PRO A 131 1.86 24.33 -23.61
C PRO A 131 1.61 23.92 -25.06
N ASN A 132 2.14 22.76 -25.48
CA ASN A 132 1.97 22.19 -26.81
C ASN A 132 0.72 21.27 -26.93
N GLY A 133 -0.08 21.14 -25.87
CA GLY A 133 -1.31 20.33 -25.84
C GLY A 133 -1.10 18.85 -25.56
N PHE A 134 0.14 18.41 -25.27
CA PHE A 134 0.39 17.04 -24.83
C PHE A 134 0.11 16.87 -23.34
N LEU A 135 -0.40 15.69 -22.97
CA LEU A 135 -0.64 15.31 -21.58
C LEU A 135 0.54 14.50 -21.05
N THR A 136 1.01 14.83 -19.86
CA THR A 136 2.03 14.07 -19.12
C THR A 136 1.67 14.02 -17.64
N THR A 137 2.42 13.28 -16.84
CA THR A 137 2.31 13.33 -15.37
C THR A 137 3.31 14.33 -14.81
N LEU A 138 3.02 14.89 -13.64
CA LEU A 138 3.94 15.80 -12.96
C LEU A 138 5.25 15.11 -12.59
N GLU A 139 5.21 13.82 -12.28
CA GLU A 139 6.41 12.98 -12.09
C GLU A 139 7.27 12.95 -13.36
N MET A 140 6.70 12.53 -14.50
CA MET A 140 7.44 12.43 -15.76
C MET A 140 8.02 13.77 -16.20
N LEU A 141 7.27 14.85 -16.06
CA LEU A 141 7.77 16.19 -16.38
C LEU A 141 8.95 16.57 -15.47
N ARG A 142 8.87 16.27 -14.17
CA ARG A 142 9.95 16.59 -13.24
C ARG A 142 11.20 15.75 -13.50
N GLU A 143 11.05 14.50 -13.90
CA GLU A 143 12.18 13.67 -14.34
C GLU A 143 12.86 14.27 -15.56
N GLU A 144 12.09 14.66 -16.58
CA GLU A 144 12.59 15.31 -17.80
C GLU A 144 13.32 16.63 -17.49
N LEU A 145 12.69 17.51 -16.70
CA LEU A 145 13.30 18.80 -16.33
C LEU A 145 14.55 18.64 -15.47
N ALA A 146 14.61 17.60 -14.64
CA ALA A 146 15.78 17.37 -13.79
C ALA A 146 17.02 16.94 -14.60
N GLU A 147 16.87 16.42 -15.83
CA GLU A 147 17.99 16.19 -16.75
C GLU A 147 18.63 17.49 -17.22
N ASP A 148 17.83 18.56 -17.27
CA ASP A 148 18.23 19.91 -17.69
C ASP A 148 18.51 20.85 -16.49
N ASP A 149 18.70 20.30 -15.27
CA ASP A 149 18.87 21.05 -14.02
C ASP A 149 17.70 22.01 -13.69
N GLN A 150 16.49 21.68 -14.17
CA GLN A 150 15.27 22.45 -13.99
C GLN A 150 14.26 21.75 -13.07
N THR A 151 13.30 22.52 -12.56
CA THR A 151 12.19 22.01 -11.75
C THR A 151 10.87 22.68 -12.10
N ALA A 152 9.77 21.97 -11.83
CA ALA A 152 8.41 22.43 -12.06
C ALA A 152 7.64 22.58 -10.74
N GLU A 153 7.07 23.77 -10.55
CA GLU A 153 6.11 24.08 -9.50
C GLU A 153 4.74 24.33 -10.11
N ILE A 154 3.67 23.96 -9.41
CA ILE A 154 2.30 24.29 -9.82
C ILE A 154 1.87 25.52 -9.02
N ASP A 155 1.47 26.58 -9.71
CA ASP A 155 0.96 27.79 -9.08
C ASP A 155 -0.48 27.61 -8.53
N ALA A 156 -1.03 28.66 -7.92
CA ALA A 156 -2.38 28.61 -7.36
C ALA A 156 -3.48 28.44 -8.42
N ASP A 157 -3.20 28.80 -9.67
CA ASP A 157 -4.11 28.72 -10.81
C ASP A 157 -3.99 27.38 -11.56
N GLY A 158 -3.06 26.52 -11.15
CA GLY A 158 -2.82 25.20 -11.75
C GLY A 158 -1.86 25.22 -12.92
N ASN A 159 -1.19 26.35 -13.19
CA ASN A 159 -0.18 26.43 -14.26
C ASN A 159 1.15 25.87 -13.77
N VAL A 160 1.87 25.27 -14.71
CA VAL A 160 3.23 24.76 -14.46
C VAL A 160 4.24 25.88 -14.68
N LEU A 161 4.96 26.23 -13.62
CA LEU A 161 6.08 27.16 -13.64
C LEU A 161 7.38 26.39 -13.62
N ILE A 162 8.20 26.58 -14.66
CA ILE A 162 9.52 25.95 -14.80
C ILE A 162 10.59 26.96 -14.39
N ARG A 163 11.54 26.53 -13.55
CA ARG A 163 12.70 27.34 -13.16
C ARG A 163 13.94 26.47 -13.00
N ASP A 164 15.11 27.10 -13.04
CA ASP A 164 16.36 26.44 -12.72
C ASP A 164 16.37 26.01 -11.23
N MET A 165 16.97 24.86 -10.97
CA MET A 165 17.19 24.36 -9.61
C MET A 165 18.29 25.15 -8.92
N THR A 166 18.13 25.36 -7.62
CA THR A 166 19.21 25.90 -6.77
C THR A 166 20.30 24.85 -6.55
N GLU A 167 21.51 25.28 -6.20
CA GLU A 167 22.63 24.37 -5.88
C GLU A 167 22.26 23.33 -4.79
N ALA A 168 21.46 23.75 -3.80
CA ALA A 168 20.98 22.86 -2.74
C ALA A 168 19.97 21.82 -3.25
N GLU A 169 19.07 22.21 -4.15
CA GLU A 169 18.10 21.31 -4.78
C GLU A 169 18.82 20.30 -5.69
N LEU A 170 19.81 20.74 -6.48
CA LEU A 170 20.65 19.87 -7.30
C LEU A 170 21.41 18.85 -6.46
N ALA A 171 22.01 19.29 -5.35
CA ALA A 171 22.70 18.39 -4.42
C ALA A 171 21.74 17.35 -3.81
N ALA A 172 20.52 17.76 -3.43
CA ALA A 172 19.50 16.88 -2.89
C ALA A 172 18.97 15.88 -3.94
N HIS A 173 18.77 16.32 -5.19
CA HIS A 173 18.36 15.47 -6.30
C HIS A 173 19.41 14.39 -6.61
N HIS A 174 20.67 14.79 -6.78
CA HIS A 174 21.79 13.86 -6.96
C HIS A 174 21.95 12.90 -5.77
N GLY A 175 21.72 13.37 -4.54
CA GLY A 175 21.70 12.52 -3.35
C GLY A 175 20.62 11.44 -3.41
N ARG A 176 19.39 11.81 -3.81
CA ARG A 176 18.27 10.89 -3.99
C ARG A 176 18.52 9.85 -5.09
N LEU A 177 19.02 10.27 -6.25
CA LEU A 177 19.36 9.36 -7.35
C LEU A 177 20.40 8.32 -6.92
N LYS A 178 21.42 8.74 -6.16
CA LYS A 178 22.44 7.81 -5.62
C LYS A 178 21.85 6.82 -4.61
N ALA A 179 20.91 7.26 -3.77
CA ALA A 179 20.24 6.38 -2.82
C ALA A 179 19.33 5.36 -3.51
N ASP A 180 18.56 5.81 -4.52
CA ASP A 180 17.65 4.97 -5.29
C ASP A 180 18.40 3.93 -6.14
N GLN A 181 19.50 4.32 -6.79
CA GLN A 181 20.39 3.38 -7.49
C GLN A 181 20.96 2.34 -6.54
N LYS A 182 21.41 2.75 -5.34
CA LYS A 182 21.93 1.83 -4.33
C LYS A 182 20.84 0.85 -3.85
N GLN A 183 19.61 1.33 -3.66
CA GLN A 183 18.48 0.49 -3.26
C GLN A 183 18.12 -0.52 -4.37
N LYS A 184 17.98 -0.07 -5.62
CA LYS A 184 17.76 -0.93 -6.79
C LYS A 184 18.87 -1.97 -6.96
N GLN A 185 20.11 -1.61 -6.65
CA GLN A 185 21.23 -2.55 -6.66
C GLN A 185 21.08 -3.62 -5.57
N VAL A 186 20.77 -3.22 -4.33
CA VAL A 186 20.50 -4.16 -3.23
C VAL A 186 19.33 -5.09 -3.56
N GLU A 187 18.26 -4.58 -4.16
CA GLU A 187 17.11 -5.38 -4.59
C GLU A 187 17.46 -6.38 -5.69
N ARG A 188 18.27 -5.99 -6.67
CA ARG A 188 18.79 -6.90 -7.70
C ARG A 188 19.66 -8.00 -7.09
N GLU A 189 20.58 -7.64 -6.19
CA GLU A 189 21.44 -8.59 -5.48
C GLU A 189 20.60 -9.56 -4.61
N PHE A 190 19.55 -9.05 -3.96
CA PHE A 190 18.60 -9.86 -3.21
C PHE A 190 17.75 -10.78 -4.11
N ALA A 191 17.30 -10.31 -5.28
CA ALA A 191 16.52 -11.10 -6.22
C ALA A 191 17.33 -12.28 -6.79
N VAL A 192 18.59 -12.04 -7.17
CA VAL A 192 19.53 -13.08 -7.63
C VAL A 192 19.74 -14.14 -6.55
N THR A 193 20.03 -13.72 -5.31
CA THR A 193 20.24 -14.64 -4.18
C THR A 193 18.97 -15.40 -3.79
N TRP A 194 17.79 -14.79 -3.93
CA TRP A 194 16.49 -15.45 -3.71
C TRP A 194 16.18 -16.50 -4.78
N GLU A 195 16.46 -16.24 -6.05
CA GLU A 195 16.27 -17.19 -7.15
C GLU A 195 17.19 -18.40 -7.01
N GLU A 196 18.47 -18.18 -6.71
CA GLU A 196 19.46 -19.24 -6.47
C GLU A 196 19.03 -20.15 -5.31
N ARG A 197 18.55 -19.56 -4.21
CA ARG A 197 18.12 -20.27 -3.01
C ARG A 197 16.80 -21.04 -3.20
N ASN A 198 15.94 -20.65 -4.16
CA ASN A 198 14.63 -21.27 -4.37
C ASN A 198 14.52 -22.20 -5.59
N ARG A 199 15.52 -22.23 -6.47
CA ARG A 199 15.59 -23.13 -7.65
C ARG A 199 15.34 -24.60 -7.31
N GLY A 200 15.78 -25.07 -6.13
CA GLY A 200 15.60 -26.45 -5.66
C GLY A 200 14.29 -26.75 -4.90
N ARG A 201 13.53 -25.73 -4.45
CA ARG A 201 12.29 -25.93 -3.67
C ARG A 201 11.10 -26.25 -4.56
N GLY A 202 11.01 -25.63 -5.74
CA GLY A 202 9.95 -25.89 -6.72
C GLY A 202 9.98 -27.32 -7.27
N GLN A 203 11.17 -27.84 -7.58
CA GLN A 203 11.37 -29.22 -8.05
C GLN A 203 10.97 -30.25 -6.99
N LYS A 204 11.43 -30.08 -5.74
CA LYS A 204 11.04 -30.94 -4.61
C LYS A 204 9.53 -30.93 -4.35
N GLN A 205 8.86 -29.79 -4.53
CA GLN A 205 7.42 -29.66 -4.33
C GLN A 205 6.61 -30.30 -5.48
N GLN A 206 7.12 -30.27 -6.71
CA GLN A 206 6.54 -30.97 -7.87
C GLN A 206 6.67 -32.49 -7.75
N GLU A 207 7.84 -32.98 -7.31
CA GLU A 207 8.07 -34.40 -7.03
C GLU A 207 7.17 -34.92 -5.91
N ALA A 208 7.06 -34.19 -4.79
CA ALA A 208 6.17 -34.55 -3.69
C ALA A 208 4.69 -34.58 -4.12
N ARG A 209 4.26 -33.67 -5.01
CA ARG A 209 2.90 -33.68 -5.59
C ARG A 209 2.67 -34.87 -6.52
N ARG A 210 3.65 -35.21 -7.35
CA ARG A 210 3.60 -36.40 -8.23
C ARG A 210 3.51 -37.69 -7.42
N GLN A 211 4.30 -37.82 -6.35
CA GLN A 211 4.28 -38.98 -5.46
C GLN A 211 2.91 -39.14 -4.78
N ARG A 212 2.36 -38.06 -4.19
CA ARG A 212 1.03 -38.10 -3.56
C ARG A 212 -0.09 -38.43 -4.54
N ALA A 213 -0.01 -37.93 -5.77
CA ALA A 213 -0.98 -38.26 -6.81
C ALA A 213 -0.89 -39.73 -7.24
N ALA A 214 0.32 -40.29 -7.32
CA ALA A 214 0.55 -41.71 -7.60
C ALA A 214 0.04 -42.61 -6.47
N GLU A 215 0.29 -42.25 -5.20
CA GLU A 215 -0.22 -42.96 -4.02
C GLU A 215 -1.74 -42.96 -3.95
N LYS A 216 -2.37 -41.82 -4.29
CA LYS A 216 -3.83 -41.71 -4.34
C LYS A 216 -4.43 -42.63 -5.42
N ARG A 217 -3.85 -42.64 -6.62
CA ARG A 217 -4.26 -43.55 -7.71
C ARG A 217 -4.07 -45.03 -7.35
N ALA A 218 -2.97 -45.36 -6.68
CA ALA A 218 -2.71 -46.73 -6.22
C ALA A 218 -3.70 -47.19 -5.14
N ARG A 219 -4.12 -46.28 -4.24
CA ARG A 219 -5.19 -46.54 -3.26
C ARG A 219 -6.54 -46.72 -3.94
N GLU A 220 -6.88 -45.88 -4.90
CA GLU A 220 -8.15 -45.96 -5.63
C GLU A 220 -8.24 -47.25 -6.46
N SER A 221 -7.15 -47.68 -7.10
CA SER A 221 -7.08 -48.96 -7.84
C SER A 221 -7.18 -50.18 -6.94
N LYS A 222 -6.68 -50.14 -5.69
CA LYS A 222 -6.83 -51.23 -4.71
C LYS A 222 -8.22 -51.30 -4.07
N ASN A 223 -9.03 -50.24 -4.19
CA ASN A 223 -10.34 -50.14 -3.54
C ASN A 223 -11.51 -50.27 -4.55
N GLN A 224 -11.23 -50.69 -5.78
CA GLN A 224 -12.22 -50.95 -6.80
C GLN A 224 -12.69 -52.41 -6.66
N PRO A 225 -13.96 -52.68 -6.28
CA PRO A 225 -14.47 -54.05 -6.23
C PRO A 225 -14.58 -54.61 -7.65
N ASP A 226 -14.17 -55.87 -7.85
CA ASP A 226 -14.31 -56.57 -9.13
C ASP A 226 -15.79 -56.59 -9.54
N LEU A 227 -16.12 -55.82 -10.58
CA LEU A 227 -17.47 -55.66 -11.11
C LEU A 227 -17.90 -56.80 -12.06
N PHE A 228 -17.25 -57.96 -11.97
CA PHE A 228 -17.51 -59.14 -12.81
C PHE A 228 -17.63 -60.42 -11.99
N ASP A 229 -18.54 -60.45 -11.01
CA ASP A 229 -18.90 -61.70 -10.31
C ASP A 229 -20.41 -61.97 -10.28
N GLY A 230 -21.15 -61.51 -11.28
CA GLY A 230 -22.59 -61.77 -11.33
C GLY A 230 -23.26 -61.47 -12.66
N LEU A 231 -23.02 -62.31 -13.67
CA LEU A 231 -23.92 -62.53 -14.81
C LEU A 231 -23.79 -64.00 -15.26
N LEU A 232 -24.62 -64.84 -14.63
CA LEU A 232 -25.18 -66.05 -15.25
C LEU A 232 -26.32 -65.62 -16.19
#